data_AF-A0A382RL90-F1
#
_entry.id   AF-A0A382RL90-F1
#
_cell.length_a   1.000
_cell.length_b   1.000
_cell.length_c   1.000
_cell.angle_alpha   90.00
_cell.angle_beta   90.00
_cell.angle_gamma   90.00
#
_symmetry.space_group_name_H-M   'P 1'
#
loop_
_entity.id
_entity.type
_entity.pdbx_description
1 polymer ?
#
loop_
_entity_poly.entity_id
_entity_poly.type
_entity_poly.pdbx_seq_one_letter_code
_entity_poly.pdbx_strand_id
1 'polypeptide(L)'
;AGMVFRILHSRIWCFVAVAPILSLPCTLAVQPASTNPEPAKSQKERCALADGYLSDSCEYWRAANRMRTDCSHLTVEAYYAAAEAAWNAIWTAPESPAIVEDAINAYGDALNGLLQAAREQRRLQPGGLWIGSRYKPIRIPIVLKGLPISSCNIECIEPFQPPKDKRLSRRYYRPGFGLPVTVRVKPGPEGTIDGDFDPPRLSLTATAVLRFKVPGNEKPIQKFVGPLARERAPAVLDLVEPLAVSGVHIGAAHPPLAVDLSMPMLDMLDGMPDSGLEGFVLPFEGGVTEPRLEFLQPHVKGKIPVVFIHGLASDEGTWF
;
A
#
# COMPACT_ATOMS: atom_id res chain seq x y z
N ALA A 1 17.46 -57.38 22.30
CA ALA A 1 18.83 -56.84 22.19
C ALA A 1 18.72 -55.31 22.15
N GLY A 2 19.01 -54.51 23.17
CA GLY A 2 19.88 -54.71 24.32
C GLY A 2 21.25 -54.08 24.03
N MET A 3 21.39 -52.75 24.08
CA MET A 3 22.71 -52.17 24.35
C MET A 3 22.63 -50.80 25.03
N VAL A 4 23.03 -50.84 26.29
CA VAL A 4 23.39 -49.76 27.21
C VAL A 4 24.87 -49.44 26.97
N PHE A 5 25.25 -48.17 26.95
CA PHE A 5 26.64 -47.73 27.18
C PHE A 5 26.61 -46.42 27.98
N ARG A 6 26.67 -46.47 29.31
CA ARG A 6 27.87 -46.45 30.18
C ARG A 6 28.82 -45.28 29.93
N ILE A 7 28.71 -44.35 30.88
CA ILE A 7 29.65 -43.30 31.28
C ILE A 7 30.97 -43.94 31.74
N LEU A 8 32.11 -43.37 31.34
CA LEU A 8 33.37 -43.53 32.09
C LEU A 8 34.11 -42.19 32.18
N HIS A 9 34.45 -41.83 33.41
CA HIS A 9 35.29 -40.71 33.80
C HIS A 9 36.74 -40.89 33.33
N SER A 10 37.39 -39.80 32.94
CA SER A 10 38.84 -39.65 33.08
C SER A 10 39.17 -38.19 33.34
N ARG A 11 39.58 -37.92 34.59
CA ARG A 11 40.16 -36.66 35.07
C ARG A 11 41.59 -36.57 34.57
N ILE A 12 41.96 -35.45 33.94
CA ILE A 12 43.35 -35.02 33.85
C ILE A 12 43.41 -33.57 34.34
N TRP A 13 44.10 -33.42 35.47
CA TRP A 13 44.53 -32.15 36.04
C TRP A 13 45.72 -31.63 35.25
N CYS A 14 45.73 -30.35 34.88
CA CYS A 14 46.98 -29.62 34.64
C CYS A 14 46.80 -28.12 34.91
N PHE A 15 47.37 -27.72 36.04
CA PHE A 15 48.04 -26.46 36.37
C PHE A 15 47.54 -25.15 35.76
N VAL A 16 46.93 -24.40 36.68
CA VAL A 16 46.73 -22.94 36.68
C VAL A 16 48.09 -22.22 36.65
N ALA A 17 48.29 -21.34 35.66
CA ALA A 17 49.27 -20.26 35.73
C ALA A 17 48.49 -18.92 35.73
N VAL A 18 48.42 -18.28 36.89
CA VAL A 18 47.83 -16.95 37.06
C VAL A 18 48.90 -15.92 36.66
N ALA A 19 48.66 -15.18 35.57
CA ALA A 19 49.38 -13.96 35.25
C ALA A 19 48.57 -12.75 35.78
N PRO A 20 49.20 -11.78 36.47
CA PRO A 20 48.48 -10.61 36.97
C PRO A 20 48.29 -9.60 35.82
N ILE A 21 47.05 -9.46 35.35
CA ILE A 21 46.67 -8.35 34.47
C ILE A 21 46.44 -7.13 35.36
N LEU A 22 47.39 -6.19 35.30
CA LEU A 22 47.27 -4.84 35.82
C LEU A 22 46.07 -4.14 35.15
N SER A 23 44.97 -3.99 35.89
CA SER A 23 43.81 -3.21 35.49
C SER A 23 44.10 -1.71 35.68
N LEU A 24 44.42 -1.02 34.59
CA LEU A 24 44.34 0.44 34.50
C LEU A 24 42.89 0.83 34.22
N PRO A 25 42.25 1.73 34.99
CA PRO A 25 40.94 2.26 34.67
C PRO A 25 41.08 3.32 33.58
N CYS A 26 40.92 2.93 32.32
CA CYS A 26 40.64 3.88 31.24
C CYS A 26 39.18 4.34 31.36
N THR A 27 38.91 5.29 32.25
CA THR A 27 37.71 6.14 32.16
C THR A 27 37.91 7.12 31.00
N LEU A 28 37.72 6.65 29.77
CA LEU A 28 37.40 7.53 28.66
C LEU A 28 35.94 7.94 28.84
N ALA A 29 35.76 9.08 29.51
CA ALA A 29 34.51 9.81 29.48
C ALA A 29 34.23 10.17 28.00
N VAL A 30 33.36 9.39 27.36
CA VAL A 30 32.73 9.77 26.10
C VAL A 30 31.88 10.98 26.42
N GLN A 31 32.42 12.17 26.12
CA GLN A 31 31.60 13.37 26.04
C GLN A 31 30.51 13.09 24.99
N PRO A 32 29.21 13.22 25.32
CA PRO A 32 28.20 13.22 24.29
C PRO A 32 28.53 14.38 23.35
N ALA A 33 28.77 14.05 22.09
CA ALA A 33 28.91 15.04 21.04
C ALA A 33 27.70 15.99 21.16
N SER A 34 27.98 17.26 21.44
CA SER A 34 26.97 18.30 21.48
C SER A 34 26.34 18.38 20.10
N THR A 35 25.20 17.71 19.91
CA THR A 35 24.31 17.97 18.80
C THR A 35 23.73 19.35 19.04
N ASN A 36 24.43 20.38 18.56
CA ASN A 36 23.82 21.69 18.37
C ASN A 36 22.53 21.45 17.57
N PRO A 37 21.34 21.74 18.11
CA PRO A 37 20.12 21.68 17.31
C PRO A 37 20.32 22.67 16.16
N GLU A 38 20.30 22.15 14.94
CA GLU A 38 20.24 22.97 13.73
C GLU A 38 19.14 24.02 13.95
N PRO A 39 19.42 25.33 13.76
CA PRO A 39 18.43 26.36 14.04
C PRO A 39 17.17 26.06 13.23
N ALA A 40 16.02 26.08 13.90
CA ALA A 40 14.74 25.81 13.26
C ALA A 40 14.58 26.76 12.06
N LYS A 41 14.59 26.19 10.85
CA LYS A 41 14.44 26.96 9.60
C LYS A 41 13.18 27.83 9.70
N SER A 42 13.30 29.08 9.26
CA SER A 42 12.15 29.98 9.23
C SER A 42 11.06 29.41 8.32
N GLN A 43 9.80 29.78 8.58
CA GLN A 43 8.67 29.35 7.76
C GLN A 43 8.89 29.69 6.28
N LYS A 44 9.45 30.87 5.98
CA LYS A 44 9.75 31.31 4.61
C LYS A 44 10.75 30.38 3.92
N GLU A 45 11.81 29.95 4.62
CA GLU A 45 12.80 29.01 4.08
C GLU A 45 12.20 27.61 3.88
N ARG A 46 11.31 27.17 4.77
CA ARG A 46 10.62 25.88 4.62
C ARG A 46 9.65 25.89 3.44
N CYS A 47 8.89 26.96 3.25
CA CYS A 47 8.04 27.11 2.07
C CYS A 47 8.86 27.10 0.77
N ALA A 48 9.95 27.88 0.70
CA ALA A 48 10.80 27.90 -0.49
C ALA A 48 11.44 26.53 -0.80
N LEU A 49 11.81 25.77 0.25
CA LEU A 49 12.30 24.40 0.07
C LEU A 49 11.19 23.45 -0.40
N ALA A 50 9.96 23.60 0.10
CA ALA A 50 8.81 22.81 -0.33
C ALA A 50 8.42 23.10 -1.79
N ASP A 51 8.53 24.36 -2.24
CA ASP A 51 8.34 24.74 -3.65
C ASP A 51 9.39 24.07 -4.56
N GLY A 52 10.64 23.94 -4.09
CA GLY A 52 11.67 23.17 -4.78
C GLY A 52 11.27 21.71 -4.97
N TYR A 53 10.79 21.05 -3.90
CA TYR A 53 10.29 19.67 -3.99
C TYR A 53 9.05 19.53 -4.89
N LEU A 54 8.16 20.52 -4.92
CA LEU A 54 7.02 20.54 -5.85
C LEU A 54 7.47 20.63 -7.30
N SER A 55 8.47 21.49 -7.59
CA SER A 55 9.07 21.61 -8.91
C SER A 55 9.70 20.28 -9.34
N ASP A 56 10.52 19.66 -8.48
CA ASP A 56 11.13 18.35 -8.73
C ASP A 56 10.07 17.28 -9.01
N SER A 57 9.00 17.24 -8.20
CA SER A 57 7.87 16.32 -8.40
C SER A 57 7.24 16.49 -9.79
N CYS A 58 6.95 17.73 -10.19
CA CYS A 58 6.39 18.03 -11.50
C CYS A 58 7.31 17.61 -12.64
N GLU A 59 8.62 17.86 -12.51
CA GLU A 59 9.61 17.48 -13.52
C GLU A 59 9.74 15.97 -13.67
N TYR A 60 9.83 15.24 -12.55
CA TYR A 60 9.88 13.78 -12.54
C TYR A 60 8.61 13.17 -13.09
N TRP A 61 7.44 13.71 -12.76
CA TRP A 61 6.17 13.24 -13.31
C TRP A 61 6.09 13.44 -14.83
N ARG A 62 6.49 14.62 -15.34
CA ARG A 62 6.55 14.87 -16.79
C ARG A 62 7.54 13.94 -17.49
N ALA A 63 8.70 13.68 -16.87
CA ALA A 63 9.68 12.74 -17.38
C ALA A 63 9.13 11.31 -17.39
N ALA A 64 8.44 10.88 -16.34
CA ALA A 64 7.80 9.58 -16.23
C ALA A 64 6.74 9.38 -17.33
N ASN A 65 5.91 10.39 -17.62
CA ASN A 65 4.93 10.34 -18.70
C ASN A 65 5.60 10.16 -20.08
N ARG A 66 6.71 10.87 -20.35
CA ARG A 66 7.48 10.66 -21.60
C ARG A 66 8.03 9.24 -21.67
N MET A 67 8.66 8.78 -20.58
CA MET A 67 9.20 7.43 -20.46
C MET A 67 8.13 6.34 -20.61
N ARG A 68 6.91 6.58 -20.13
CA ARG A 68 5.76 5.69 -20.29
C ARG A 68 5.38 5.55 -21.77
N THR A 69 5.31 6.66 -22.49
CA THR A 69 5.08 6.67 -23.94
C THR A 69 6.18 5.92 -24.70
N ASP A 70 7.43 6.07 -24.27
CA ASP A 70 8.59 5.40 -24.87
C ASP A 70 8.78 3.94 -24.40
N CYS A 71 7.84 3.39 -23.61
CA CYS A 71 7.90 2.05 -23.02
C CYS A 71 9.19 1.76 -22.23
N SER A 72 9.75 2.78 -21.58
CA SER A 72 10.96 2.66 -20.78
C SER A 72 10.73 1.81 -19.53
N HIS A 73 11.74 1.02 -19.17
CA HIS A 73 11.74 0.22 -17.94
C HIS A 73 11.92 1.06 -16.66
N LEU A 74 12.27 2.35 -16.80
CA LEU A 74 12.50 3.29 -15.68
C LEU A 74 11.26 4.12 -15.31
N THR A 75 10.13 3.90 -15.99
CA THR A 75 8.90 4.66 -15.78
C THR A 75 8.39 4.59 -14.34
N VAL A 76 8.42 3.40 -13.74
CA VAL A 76 7.98 3.18 -12.35
C VAL A 76 8.86 3.96 -11.38
N GLU A 77 10.16 3.96 -11.61
CA GLU A 77 11.14 4.67 -10.79
C GLU A 77 10.95 6.19 -10.86
N ALA A 78 10.66 6.72 -12.04
CA ALA A 78 10.41 8.15 -12.22
C ALA A 78 9.14 8.60 -11.50
N TYR A 79 8.04 7.83 -11.58
CA TYR A 79 6.84 8.13 -10.79
C TYR A 79 7.06 7.98 -9.28
N TYR A 80 7.86 6.99 -8.86
CA TYR A 80 8.22 6.81 -7.46
C TYR A 80 8.97 8.04 -6.92
N ALA A 81 9.94 8.55 -7.68
CA ALA A 81 10.69 9.76 -7.31
C ALA A 81 9.79 11.00 -7.28
N ALA A 82 8.84 11.13 -8.21
CA ALA A 82 7.84 12.20 -8.20
C ALA A 82 6.97 12.16 -6.94
N ALA A 83 6.44 10.97 -6.59
CA ALA A 83 5.63 10.79 -5.38
C ALA A 83 6.43 11.09 -4.11
N GLU A 84 7.72 10.72 -4.06
CA GLU A 84 8.60 11.05 -2.94
C GLU A 84 8.82 12.56 -2.79
N ALA A 85 9.08 13.26 -3.90
CA ALA A 85 9.27 14.71 -3.90
C ALA A 85 7.99 15.44 -3.42
N ALA A 86 6.81 15.06 -3.92
CA ALA A 86 5.55 15.62 -3.46
C ALA A 86 5.31 15.35 -1.96
N TRP A 87 5.61 14.14 -1.47
CA TRP A 87 5.53 13.82 -0.04
C TRP A 87 6.44 14.71 0.80
N ASN A 88 7.67 14.96 0.33
CA ASN A 88 8.63 15.82 1.01
C ASN A 88 8.19 17.29 1.05
N ALA A 89 7.46 17.78 0.04
CA ALA A 89 6.87 19.11 0.07
C ALA A 89 5.85 19.26 1.22
N ILE A 90 4.92 18.29 1.36
CA ILE A 90 3.93 18.27 2.46
C ILE A 90 4.63 18.23 3.82
N TRP A 91 5.65 17.38 3.95
CA TRP A 91 6.40 17.24 5.20
C TRP A 91 7.15 18.52 5.59
N THR A 92 7.68 19.26 4.61
CA THR A 92 8.55 20.42 4.84
C THR A 92 7.76 21.65 5.28
N ALA A 93 6.60 21.90 4.65
CA ALA A 93 5.76 23.07 4.92
C ALA A 93 4.29 22.69 5.20
N PRO A 94 4.00 21.86 6.22
CA PRO A 94 2.65 21.41 6.54
C PRO A 94 1.71 22.56 6.97
N GLU A 95 2.26 23.70 7.39
CA GLU A 95 1.51 24.88 7.82
C GLU A 95 0.98 25.74 6.66
N SER A 96 1.42 25.51 5.42
CA SER A 96 1.01 26.29 4.25
C SER A 96 -0.07 25.53 3.49
N PRO A 97 -1.36 25.93 3.57
CA PRO A 97 -2.45 25.18 2.94
C PRO A 97 -2.31 25.08 1.42
N ALA A 98 -1.82 26.13 0.76
CA ALA A 98 -1.61 26.15 -0.68
C ALA A 98 -0.56 25.13 -1.13
N ILE A 99 0.60 25.08 -0.46
CA ILE A 99 1.66 24.11 -0.74
C ILE A 99 1.17 22.69 -0.48
N VAL A 100 0.42 22.49 0.61
CA VAL A 100 -0.14 21.18 0.96
C VAL A 100 -1.13 20.73 -0.11
N GLU A 101 -2.03 21.58 -0.58
CA GLU A 101 -2.99 21.27 -1.64
C GLU A 101 -2.29 20.90 -2.95
N ASP A 102 -1.34 21.72 -3.41
CA ASP A 102 -0.57 21.46 -4.62
C ASP A 102 0.23 20.15 -4.52
N ALA A 103 0.81 19.88 -3.36
CA ALA A 103 1.58 18.66 -3.11
C ALA A 103 0.69 17.42 -3.02
N ILE A 104 -0.52 17.52 -2.46
CA ILE A 104 -1.50 16.43 -2.45
C ILE A 104 -1.89 16.07 -3.89
N ASN A 105 -2.15 17.07 -4.74
CA ASN A 105 -2.50 16.84 -6.14
C ASN A 105 -1.32 16.22 -6.91
N ALA A 106 -0.13 16.79 -6.79
CA ALA A 106 1.08 16.25 -7.43
C ALA A 106 1.41 14.82 -6.97
N TYR A 107 1.22 14.53 -5.68
CA TYR A 107 1.37 13.20 -5.12
C TYR A 107 0.34 12.22 -5.70
N GLY A 108 -0.92 12.63 -5.79
CA GLY A 108 -2.00 11.83 -6.36
C GLY A 108 -1.72 11.44 -7.82
N ASP A 109 -1.32 12.42 -8.64
CA ASP A 109 -0.97 12.20 -10.05
C ASP A 109 0.24 11.27 -10.21
N ALA A 110 1.26 11.44 -9.38
CA ALA A 110 2.45 10.58 -9.37
C ALA A 110 2.13 9.16 -8.90
N LEU A 111 1.34 8.99 -7.84
CA LEU A 111 0.95 7.68 -7.32
C LEU A 111 0.04 6.93 -8.30
N ASN A 112 -0.88 7.63 -8.96
CA ASN A 112 -1.71 7.06 -10.01
C ASN A 112 -0.85 6.51 -11.16
N GLY A 113 0.06 7.33 -11.71
CA GLY A 113 0.99 6.90 -12.75
C GLY A 113 1.89 5.74 -12.30
N LEU A 114 2.38 5.79 -11.05
CA LEU A 114 3.19 4.74 -10.45
C LEU A 114 2.48 3.39 -10.44
N LEU A 115 1.27 3.33 -9.86
CA LEU A 115 0.56 2.07 -9.68
C LEU A 115 0.06 1.52 -11.01
N GLN A 116 -0.41 2.37 -11.93
CA GLN A 116 -0.80 1.93 -13.28
C GLN A 116 0.39 1.35 -14.06
N ALA A 117 1.52 2.08 -14.11
CA ALA A 117 2.72 1.59 -14.79
C ALA A 117 3.26 0.32 -14.13
N ALA A 118 3.24 0.23 -12.80
CA ALA A 118 3.66 -0.96 -12.08
C ALA A 118 2.73 -2.15 -12.34
N ARG A 119 1.41 -1.93 -12.45
CA ARG A 119 0.44 -2.98 -12.77
C ARG A 119 0.67 -3.54 -14.18
N GLU A 120 0.82 -2.67 -15.17
CA GLU A 120 1.09 -3.04 -16.57
C GLU A 120 2.41 -3.78 -16.73
N GLN A 121 3.46 -3.33 -16.04
CA GLN A 121 4.79 -3.96 -16.06
C GLN A 121 4.90 -5.19 -15.13
N ARG A 122 3.79 -5.62 -14.49
CA ARG A 122 3.73 -6.74 -13.53
C ARG A 122 4.66 -6.58 -12.31
N ARG A 123 4.95 -5.33 -11.94
CA ARG A 123 5.76 -4.92 -10.79
C ARG A 123 4.92 -4.62 -9.54
N LEU A 124 3.60 -4.44 -9.69
CA LEU A 124 2.65 -4.44 -8.58
C LEU A 124 2.08 -5.84 -8.40
N GLN A 125 2.39 -6.48 -7.27
CA GLN A 125 1.97 -7.83 -6.94
C GLN A 125 1.40 -7.87 -5.51
N PRO A 126 0.61 -8.90 -5.14
CA PRO A 126 0.10 -9.05 -3.78
C PRO A 126 1.19 -9.01 -2.70
N GLY A 127 2.38 -9.51 -3.02
CA GLY A 127 3.53 -9.53 -2.11
C GLY A 127 4.30 -8.20 -1.98
N GLY A 128 4.01 -7.20 -2.82
CA GLY A 128 4.68 -5.90 -2.78
C GLY A 128 4.74 -5.17 -4.12
N LEU A 129 5.19 -3.91 -4.06
CA LEU A 129 5.55 -3.11 -5.22
C LEU A 129 7.06 -3.19 -5.46
N TRP A 130 7.46 -3.57 -6.67
CA TRP A 130 8.87 -3.71 -7.06
C TRP A 130 9.37 -2.45 -7.76
N ILE A 131 10.39 -1.80 -7.21
CA ILE A 131 11.10 -0.66 -7.81
C ILE A 131 12.57 -1.03 -8.08
N GLY A 132 13.31 -0.17 -8.79
CA GLY A 132 14.73 -0.35 -9.05
C GLY A 132 15.03 -1.17 -10.31
N SER A 133 16.30 -1.15 -10.71
CA SER A 133 16.74 -1.84 -11.93
C SER A 133 16.63 -3.36 -11.79
N ARG A 134 16.66 -4.07 -12.93
CA ARG A 134 16.67 -5.54 -12.98
C ARG A 134 17.77 -6.18 -12.14
N TYR A 135 18.88 -5.46 -11.93
CA TYR A 135 20.05 -5.94 -11.19
C TYR A 135 19.97 -5.65 -9.68
N LYS A 136 19.12 -4.72 -9.27
CA LYS A 136 18.91 -4.35 -7.87
C LYS A 136 17.42 -4.08 -7.62
N PRO A 137 16.56 -5.10 -7.71
CA PRO A 137 15.15 -4.93 -7.42
C PRO A 137 14.97 -4.67 -5.92
N ILE A 138 14.16 -3.67 -5.60
CA ILE A 138 13.80 -3.28 -4.25
C ILE A 138 12.32 -3.55 -4.07
N ARG A 139 11.97 -4.35 -3.06
CA ARG A 139 10.58 -4.63 -2.71
C ARG A 139 10.07 -3.61 -1.69
N ILE A 140 9.07 -2.83 -2.08
CA ILE A 140 8.25 -2.02 -1.18
C ILE A 140 7.17 -2.94 -0.59
N PRO A 141 7.14 -3.14 0.74
CA PRO A 141 6.13 -3.98 1.37
C PRO A 141 4.74 -3.32 1.30
N ILE A 142 3.70 -4.15 1.19
CA ILE A 142 2.30 -3.75 1.34
C ILE A 142 1.87 -4.00 2.77
N VAL A 143 1.17 -3.04 3.37
CA VAL A 143 0.59 -3.15 4.72
C VAL A 143 -0.89 -2.83 4.66
N LEU A 144 -1.71 -3.73 5.20
CA LEU A 144 -3.15 -3.54 5.26
C LEU A 144 -3.53 -2.76 6.53
N LYS A 145 -4.42 -1.77 6.38
CA LYS A 145 -4.94 -0.96 7.49
C LYS A 145 -6.47 -0.99 7.45
N GLY A 146 -7.09 -1.70 8.38
CA GLY A 146 -8.55 -1.82 8.48
C GLY A 146 -9.16 -2.95 7.65
N LEU A 147 -8.59 -3.23 6.47
CA LEU A 147 -9.12 -4.27 5.55
C LEU A 147 -9.31 -5.63 6.25
N PRO A 148 -10.49 -6.27 6.09
CA PRO A 148 -10.85 -7.51 6.81
C PRO A 148 -10.25 -8.79 6.19
N ILE A 149 -9.08 -8.70 5.57
CA ILE A 149 -8.41 -9.82 4.91
C ILE A 149 -6.93 -9.89 5.28
N SER A 150 -6.32 -11.06 5.10
CA SER A 150 -4.87 -11.21 5.15
C SER A 150 -4.24 -10.81 3.81
N SER A 151 -3.00 -10.31 3.83
CA SER A 151 -2.27 -9.94 2.60
C SER A 151 -2.04 -11.13 1.65
N CYS A 152 -2.07 -12.37 2.15
CA CYS A 152 -1.97 -13.57 1.29
C CYS A 152 -3.23 -13.82 0.44
N ASN A 153 -4.37 -13.26 0.83
CA ASN A 153 -5.65 -13.43 0.15
C ASN A 153 -5.89 -12.36 -0.92
N ILE A 154 -4.98 -11.40 -1.09
CA ILE A 154 -5.03 -10.45 -2.19
C ILE A 154 -4.71 -11.20 -3.48
N GLU A 155 -5.62 -11.15 -4.44
CA GLU A 155 -5.40 -11.64 -5.80
C GLU A 155 -4.63 -10.59 -6.61
N CYS A 156 -5.15 -9.37 -6.66
CA CYS A 156 -4.52 -8.24 -7.29
C CYS A 156 -5.00 -6.91 -6.70
N ILE A 157 -4.27 -5.85 -7.05
CA ILE A 157 -4.61 -4.47 -6.73
C ILE A 157 -4.82 -3.78 -8.07
N GLU A 158 -6.02 -3.28 -8.30
CA GLU A 158 -6.42 -2.61 -9.54
C GLU A 158 -6.46 -1.10 -9.32
N PRO A 159 -5.47 -0.35 -9.84
CA PRO A 159 -5.42 1.10 -9.76
C PRO A 159 -6.25 1.78 -10.86
N PHE A 160 -6.78 1.01 -11.82
CA PHE A 160 -7.56 1.53 -12.92
C PHE A 160 -9.00 1.77 -12.49
N GLN A 161 -9.57 2.87 -12.98
CA GLN A 161 -11.00 3.11 -12.88
C GLN A 161 -11.73 2.09 -13.74
N PRO A 162 -12.64 1.28 -13.18
CA PRO A 162 -13.45 0.37 -13.96
C PRO A 162 -14.34 1.15 -14.96
N PRO A 163 -14.79 0.51 -16.05
CA PRO A 163 -15.77 1.09 -16.96
C PRO A 163 -17.03 1.56 -16.22
N LYS A 164 -17.70 2.57 -16.76
CA LYS A 164 -19.00 2.98 -16.23
C LYS A 164 -20.03 1.91 -16.55
N ASP A 165 -20.87 1.58 -15.57
CA ASP A 165 -22.01 0.70 -15.72
C ASP A 165 -23.31 1.49 -15.55
N LYS A 166 -24.34 1.16 -16.33
CA LYS A 166 -25.67 1.81 -16.24
C LYS A 166 -26.41 1.43 -14.95
N ARG A 167 -26.08 0.28 -14.37
CA ARG A 167 -26.65 -0.24 -13.13
C ARG A 167 -26.26 0.64 -11.94
N LEU A 168 -25.03 1.15 -11.94
CA LEU A 168 -24.57 2.09 -10.93
C LEU A 168 -24.88 3.55 -11.32
N SER A 169 -26.06 4.02 -10.93
CA SER A 169 -26.53 5.38 -11.26
C SER A 169 -25.77 6.50 -10.53
N ARG A 170 -25.14 6.20 -9.39
CA ARG A 170 -24.45 7.19 -8.53
C ARG A 170 -23.04 6.74 -8.21
N ARG A 171 -22.11 7.69 -8.29
CA ARG A 171 -20.72 7.50 -7.86
C ARG A 171 -20.52 8.02 -6.44
N TYR A 172 -20.04 7.16 -5.55
CA TYR A 172 -19.73 7.45 -4.17
C TYR A 172 -18.23 7.73 -4.02
N TYR A 173 -17.85 8.96 -4.36
CA TYR A 173 -16.46 9.42 -4.36
C TYR A 173 -16.26 10.63 -3.45
N ARG A 174 -15.14 10.66 -2.74
CA ARG A 174 -14.66 11.81 -1.97
C ARG A 174 -13.20 12.07 -2.32
N PRO A 175 -12.83 13.29 -2.77
CA PRO A 175 -11.44 13.64 -3.00
C PRO A 175 -10.66 13.67 -1.68
N GLY A 176 -9.35 13.47 -1.76
CA GLY A 176 -8.48 13.49 -0.59
C GLY A 176 -7.07 13.01 -0.94
N PHE A 177 -6.31 12.63 0.08
CA PHE A 177 -4.96 12.12 -0.05
C PHE A 177 -4.93 10.61 -0.30
N GLY A 178 -3.97 10.19 -1.13
CA GLY A 178 -3.85 8.80 -1.58
C GLY A 178 -4.61 8.53 -2.87
N LEU A 179 -4.53 7.29 -3.34
CA LEU A 179 -5.22 6.84 -4.55
C LEU A 179 -6.26 5.77 -4.21
N PRO A 180 -7.56 6.00 -4.45
CA PRO A 180 -8.55 4.93 -4.39
C PRO A 180 -8.19 3.81 -5.38
N VAL A 181 -8.15 2.57 -4.89
CA VAL A 181 -7.85 1.36 -5.65
C VAL A 181 -8.85 0.27 -5.30
N THR A 182 -9.04 -0.67 -6.21
CA THR A 182 -9.80 -1.89 -5.94
C THR A 182 -8.85 -3.00 -5.53
N VAL A 183 -9.14 -3.70 -4.43
CA VAL A 183 -8.41 -4.90 -4.01
C VAL A 183 -9.27 -6.12 -4.31
N ARG A 184 -8.87 -6.93 -5.29
CA ARG A 184 -9.53 -8.21 -5.59
C ARG A 184 -9.06 -9.27 -4.62
N VAL A 185 -10.01 -10.04 -4.10
CA VAL A 185 -9.77 -11.11 -3.13
C VAL A 185 -9.77 -12.45 -3.85
N LYS A 186 -8.81 -13.31 -3.52
CA LYS A 186 -8.80 -14.69 -4.03
C LYS A 186 -10.03 -15.43 -3.52
N PRO A 187 -10.65 -16.28 -4.36
CA PRO A 187 -11.71 -17.18 -3.89
C PRO A 187 -11.23 -18.03 -2.71
N GLY A 188 -12.11 -18.24 -1.73
CA GLY A 188 -11.85 -19.15 -0.63
C GLY A 188 -11.75 -20.61 -1.11
N PRO A 189 -11.11 -21.50 -0.33
CA PRO A 189 -11.16 -22.94 -0.62
C PRO A 189 -12.60 -23.47 -0.53
N GLU A 190 -12.99 -24.37 -1.43
CA GLU A 190 -14.31 -25.05 -1.37
C GLU A 190 -14.56 -25.70 0.00
N GLY A 191 -15.80 -25.62 0.48
CA GLY A 191 -16.20 -26.12 1.80
C GLY A 191 -15.82 -25.21 2.96
N THR A 192 -15.35 -23.98 2.68
CA THR A 192 -15.13 -22.93 3.68
C THR A 192 -16.14 -21.82 3.51
N ILE A 193 -16.36 -21.02 4.56
CA ILE A 193 -17.29 -19.88 4.50
C ILE A 193 -16.95 -18.96 3.30
N ASP A 194 -15.67 -18.63 3.14
CA ASP A 194 -15.20 -17.76 2.06
C ASP A 194 -15.28 -18.45 0.67
N GLY A 195 -15.26 -19.78 0.60
CA GLY A 195 -15.38 -20.51 -0.67
C GLY A 195 -16.83 -20.74 -1.11
N ASP A 196 -17.73 -20.92 -0.14
CA ASP A 196 -19.12 -21.32 -0.40
C ASP A 196 -20.06 -20.11 -0.52
N PHE A 197 -19.71 -18.96 0.08
CA PHE A 197 -20.59 -17.78 0.16
C PHE A 197 -19.99 -16.50 -0.44
N ASP A 198 -18.68 -16.40 -0.69
CA ASP A 198 -18.16 -15.21 -1.39
C ASP A 198 -18.55 -15.25 -2.87
N PRO A 199 -18.85 -14.10 -3.49
CA PRO A 199 -19.16 -14.04 -4.90
C PRO A 199 -17.93 -14.45 -5.74
N PRO A 200 -18.13 -14.96 -6.97
CA PRO A 200 -17.04 -15.38 -7.85
C PRO A 200 -15.97 -14.31 -8.07
N ARG A 201 -16.37 -13.03 -7.98
CA ARG A 201 -15.47 -11.88 -7.96
C ARG A 201 -15.80 -11.00 -6.76
N LEU A 202 -14.97 -11.07 -5.73
CA LEU A 202 -15.06 -10.21 -4.55
C LEU A 202 -14.00 -9.11 -4.58
N SER A 203 -14.46 -7.86 -4.47
CA SER A 203 -13.61 -6.68 -4.55
C SER A 203 -13.85 -5.74 -3.38
N LEU A 204 -12.77 -5.24 -2.78
CA LEU A 204 -12.80 -4.34 -1.63
C LEU A 204 -12.33 -2.94 -2.02
N THR A 205 -12.93 -1.94 -1.38
CA THR A 205 -12.45 -0.55 -1.45
C THR A 205 -11.20 -0.39 -0.60
N ALA A 206 -10.15 0.18 -1.17
CA ALA A 206 -8.98 0.60 -0.42
C ALA A 206 -8.44 1.91 -0.98
N THR A 207 -7.73 2.67 -0.15
CA THR A 207 -6.94 3.80 -0.58
C THR A 207 -5.48 3.45 -0.43
N ALA A 208 -4.76 3.43 -1.55
CA ALA A 208 -3.33 3.23 -1.58
C ALA A 208 -2.62 4.52 -1.11
N VAL A 209 -1.70 4.36 -0.17
CA VAL A 209 -0.85 5.43 0.36
C VAL A 209 0.58 4.93 0.39
N LEU A 210 1.41 5.46 -0.51
CA LEU A 210 2.84 5.24 -0.47
C LEU A 210 3.48 6.19 0.55
N ARG A 211 3.82 5.66 1.72
CA ARG A 211 4.39 6.41 2.83
C ARG A 211 5.90 6.33 2.81
N PHE A 212 6.56 7.48 2.80
CA PHE A 212 8.01 7.61 2.82
C PHE A 212 8.54 7.92 4.23
N LYS A 213 9.79 7.52 4.51
CA LYS A 213 10.50 7.97 5.71
C LYS A 213 10.88 9.44 5.61
N VAL A 214 10.92 10.09 6.77
CA VAL A 214 11.20 11.52 6.94
C VAL A 214 12.49 11.95 6.22
N PRO A 215 12.45 13.04 5.41
CA PRO A 215 13.66 13.63 4.84
C PRO A 215 14.53 14.26 5.93
N GLY A 216 15.83 13.96 5.96
CA GLY A 216 16.78 14.60 6.89
C GLY A 216 17.81 13.68 7.53
N ASN A 217 17.65 12.36 7.46
CA ASN A 217 18.62 11.39 8.01
C ASN A 217 19.50 10.74 6.92
N GLU A 218 19.61 11.39 5.76
CA GLU A 218 20.29 10.88 4.56
C GLU A 218 21.74 11.35 4.52
N LYS A 219 22.68 10.42 4.29
CA LYS A 219 24.09 10.76 4.11
C LYS A 219 24.24 11.62 2.84
N PRO A 220 25.19 12.58 2.76
CA PRO A 220 25.38 13.44 1.58
C PRO A 220 25.48 12.69 0.25
N ILE A 221 26.09 11.49 0.27
CA ILE A 221 26.21 10.60 -0.90
C ILE A 221 24.82 10.08 -1.34
N GLN A 222 23.90 9.81 -0.42
CA GLN A 222 22.55 9.33 -0.75
C GLN A 222 21.69 10.41 -1.42
N LYS A 223 21.94 11.70 -1.14
CA LYS A 223 21.32 12.82 -1.86
C LYS A 223 21.83 12.93 -3.30
N PHE A 224 23.09 12.59 -3.54
CA PHE A 224 23.72 12.69 -4.87
C PHE A 224 23.27 11.58 -5.83
N VAL A 225 23.06 10.35 -5.35
CA VAL A 225 22.73 9.19 -6.21
C VAL A 225 21.21 8.99 -6.38
N GLY A 226 20.39 9.88 -5.80
CA GLY A 226 18.94 9.83 -5.88
C GLY A 226 18.29 8.68 -5.09
N PRO A 227 16.95 8.63 -5.04
CA PRO A 227 16.20 7.75 -4.15
C PRO A 227 16.36 6.25 -4.46
N LEU A 228 16.74 5.90 -5.69
CA LEU A 228 16.89 4.53 -6.18
C LEU A 228 18.19 3.84 -5.73
N ALA A 229 19.18 4.60 -5.27
CA ALA A 229 20.46 4.05 -4.82
C ALA A 229 20.45 3.57 -3.35
N ARG A 230 19.37 3.86 -2.62
CA ARG A 230 19.22 3.59 -1.17
C ARG A 230 19.21 2.07 -0.90
N GLU A 231 19.97 1.63 0.11
CA GLU A 231 20.17 0.20 0.45
C GLU A 231 18.96 -0.52 1.05
N ARG A 232 17.95 0.22 1.53
CA ARG A 232 16.70 -0.33 2.06
C ARG A 232 15.57 0.58 1.61
N ALA A 233 14.50 0.02 1.04
CA ALA A 233 13.32 0.79 0.64
C ALA A 233 12.86 1.69 1.81
N PRO A 234 12.93 3.02 1.68
CA PRO A 234 12.45 3.91 2.73
C PRO A 234 10.92 4.08 2.69
N ALA A 235 10.20 3.34 1.83
CA ALA A 235 8.76 3.46 1.64
C ALA A 235 7.98 2.18 2.01
N VAL A 236 6.70 2.37 2.34
CA VAL A 236 5.71 1.30 2.59
C VAL A 236 4.45 1.68 1.82
N LEU A 237 3.84 0.72 1.12
CA LEU A 237 2.55 0.90 0.46
C LEU A 237 1.44 0.47 1.41
N ASP A 238 0.82 1.43 2.10
CA ASP A 238 -0.33 1.15 2.94
C ASP A 238 -1.59 1.05 2.06
N LEU A 239 -2.36 -0.04 2.21
CA LEU A 239 -3.72 -0.16 1.65
C LEU A 239 -4.70 0.04 2.79
N VAL A 240 -5.39 1.17 2.76
CA VAL A 240 -6.19 1.66 3.86
C VAL A 240 -7.67 1.51 3.57
N GLU A 241 -8.44 0.92 4.48
CA GLU A 241 -9.90 0.91 4.38
C GLU A 241 -10.46 2.30 4.72
N PRO A 242 -11.06 3.00 3.74
CA PRO A 242 -11.44 4.40 3.90
C PRO A 242 -12.63 4.66 4.84
N LEU A 243 -13.38 3.62 5.19
CA LEU A 243 -14.47 3.69 6.17
C LEU A 243 -13.97 3.49 7.61
N ALA A 244 -12.81 2.83 7.78
CA ALA A 244 -12.18 2.64 9.09
C ALA A 244 -11.21 3.78 9.45
N VAL A 245 -10.62 4.44 8.45
CA VAL A 245 -9.61 5.50 8.63
C VAL A 245 -9.99 6.73 7.81
N SER A 246 -10.15 7.87 8.48
CA SER A 246 -10.62 9.12 7.86
C SER A 246 -9.53 9.98 7.22
N GLY A 247 -8.26 9.83 7.61
CA GLY A 247 -7.16 10.71 7.19
C GLY A 247 -5.77 10.10 7.41
N VAL A 248 -4.77 10.74 6.80
CA VAL A 248 -3.36 10.32 6.88
C VAL A 248 -2.57 11.35 7.66
N HIS A 249 -1.63 10.91 8.50
CA HIS A 249 -0.72 11.82 9.21
C HIS A 249 0.59 11.96 8.45
N ILE A 250 0.91 13.19 8.04
CA ILE A 250 2.16 13.55 7.35
C ILE A 250 2.80 14.71 8.11
N GLY A 251 3.65 14.39 9.08
CA GLY A 251 4.19 15.40 9.99
C GLY A 251 3.06 16.03 10.80
N ALA A 252 2.92 17.36 10.69
CA ALA A 252 1.81 18.10 11.29
C ALA A 252 0.55 18.18 10.40
N ALA A 253 0.64 17.79 9.12
CA ALA A 253 -0.50 17.79 8.21
C ALA A 253 -1.37 16.55 8.43
N HIS A 254 -2.70 16.73 8.35
CA HIS A 254 -3.68 15.65 8.45
C HIS A 254 -4.73 15.71 7.33
N PRO A 255 -4.33 15.50 6.07
CA PRO A 255 -5.29 15.53 4.97
C PRO A 255 -6.29 14.37 5.06
N PRO A 256 -7.56 14.59 4.67
CA PRO A 256 -8.56 13.53 4.62
C PRO A 256 -8.17 12.50 3.56
N LEU A 257 -8.47 11.23 3.82
CA LEU A 257 -8.19 10.14 2.90
C LEU A 257 -9.16 10.20 1.72
N ALA A 258 -8.63 10.04 0.50
CA ALA A 258 -9.42 9.87 -0.71
C ALA A 258 -10.26 8.59 -0.62
N VAL A 259 -11.47 8.59 -1.18
CA VAL A 259 -12.38 7.45 -1.12
C VAL A 259 -13.10 7.28 -2.44
N ASP A 260 -13.16 6.05 -2.93
CA ASP A 260 -14.11 5.64 -3.97
C ASP A 260 -14.74 4.30 -3.57
N LEU A 261 -16.00 4.35 -3.12
CA LEU A 261 -16.76 3.16 -2.76
C LEU A 261 -17.39 2.50 -4.00
N SER A 262 -17.50 3.24 -5.10
CA SER A 262 -18.08 2.77 -6.36
C SER A 262 -17.12 1.92 -7.17
N MET A 263 -15.80 2.14 -7.05
CA MET A 263 -14.79 1.34 -7.76
C MET A 263 -14.92 -0.17 -7.56
N PRO A 264 -14.95 -0.73 -6.33
CA PRO A 264 -15.13 -2.18 -6.18
C PRO A 264 -16.50 -2.66 -6.68
N MET A 265 -17.57 -1.85 -6.53
CA MET A 265 -18.90 -2.20 -7.03
C MET A 265 -18.87 -2.37 -8.55
N LEU A 266 -18.28 -1.41 -9.28
CA LEU A 266 -18.12 -1.49 -10.73
C LEU A 266 -17.23 -2.67 -11.15
N ASP A 267 -16.19 -2.97 -10.37
CA ASP A 267 -15.30 -4.11 -10.63
C ASP A 267 -16.00 -5.46 -10.47
N MET A 268 -16.90 -5.58 -9.49
CA MET A 268 -17.77 -6.75 -9.31
C MET A 268 -18.79 -6.86 -10.44
N LEU A 269 -19.44 -5.74 -10.82
CA LEU A 269 -20.40 -5.67 -11.92
C LEU A 269 -19.82 -6.09 -13.28
N ASP A 270 -18.55 -5.80 -13.54
CA ASP A 270 -17.81 -6.25 -14.73
C ASP A 270 -17.72 -7.79 -14.82
N GLY A 271 -17.84 -8.49 -13.69
CA GLY A 271 -17.92 -9.95 -13.64
C GLY A 271 -19.33 -10.54 -13.73
N MET A 272 -20.37 -9.70 -13.81
CA MET A 272 -21.77 -10.11 -13.75
C MET A 272 -22.45 -10.00 -15.12
N PRO A 273 -23.47 -10.84 -15.41
CA PRO A 273 -24.26 -10.73 -16.64
C PRO A 273 -24.96 -9.36 -16.75
N ASP A 274 -25.20 -8.91 -17.98
CA ASP A 274 -25.78 -7.59 -18.27
C ASP A 274 -27.25 -7.45 -17.84
N SER A 275 -27.97 -8.56 -17.65
CA SER A 275 -29.37 -8.55 -17.19
C SER A 275 -29.73 -9.81 -16.40
N GLY A 276 -30.38 -9.69 -15.23
CA GLY A 276 -30.98 -10.83 -14.54
C GLY A 276 -32.40 -11.17 -15.01
N LEU A 277 -32.90 -10.53 -16.07
CA LEU A 277 -34.14 -10.94 -16.73
C LEU A 277 -34.01 -12.34 -17.33
N GLU A 278 -32.81 -12.74 -17.77
CA GLU A 278 -32.55 -14.11 -18.24
C GLU A 278 -32.87 -15.13 -17.15
N GLY A 279 -32.51 -14.83 -15.90
CA GLY A 279 -32.85 -15.66 -14.76
C GLY A 279 -34.33 -15.69 -14.39
N PHE A 280 -35.09 -14.69 -14.83
CA PHE A 280 -36.55 -14.68 -14.69
C PHE A 280 -37.26 -15.46 -15.80
N VAL A 281 -36.73 -15.42 -17.03
CA VAL A 281 -37.31 -16.09 -18.20
C VAL A 281 -37.01 -17.59 -18.19
N LEU A 282 -35.83 -18.00 -17.71
CA LEU A 282 -35.40 -19.40 -17.62
C LEU A 282 -35.06 -19.78 -16.17
N PRO A 283 -36.08 -19.88 -15.29
CA PRO A 283 -35.83 -20.29 -13.92
C PRO A 283 -35.31 -21.73 -13.90
N PHE A 284 -34.20 -21.93 -13.19
CA PHE A 284 -33.50 -23.18 -12.91
C PHE A 284 -32.68 -23.78 -14.07
N GLU A 285 -32.45 -23.04 -15.15
CA GLU A 285 -31.47 -23.43 -16.19
C GLU A 285 -30.09 -22.80 -15.93
N GLY A 286 -29.03 -23.59 -16.13
CA GLY A 286 -27.64 -23.10 -16.14
C GLY A 286 -27.04 -22.68 -14.78
N GLY A 287 -27.72 -22.93 -13.65
CA GLY A 287 -27.19 -22.65 -12.30
C GLY A 287 -27.19 -21.16 -11.90
N VAL A 288 -27.75 -20.28 -12.74
CA VAL A 288 -27.74 -18.82 -12.50
C VAL A 288 -28.84 -18.40 -11.51
N THR A 289 -29.91 -19.19 -11.34
CA THR A 289 -31.14 -18.78 -10.63
C THR A 289 -31.45 -19.60 -9.38
N GLU A 290 -30.54 -20.44 -8.89
CA GLU A 290 -30.79 -21.19 -7.66
C GLU A 290 -30.78 -20.24 -6.45
N PRO A 291 -31.69 -20.45 -5.47
CA PRO A 291 -31.66 -19.70 -4.22
C PRO A 291 -30.30 -19.86 -3.54
N ARG A 292 -29.60 -18.74 -3.34
CA ARG A 292 -28.26 -18.73 -2.75
C ARG A 292 -28.14 -17.61 -1.73
N LEU A 293 -27.14 -17.73 -0.87
CA LEU A 293 -26.68 -16.66 0.00
C LEU A 293 -25.29 -16.27 -0.46
N GLU A 294 -25.07 -14.97 -0.66
CA GLU A 294 -23.76 -14.44 -1.05
C GLU A 294 -23.33 -13.31 -0.11
N PHE A 295 -22.04 -13.23 0.17
CA PHE A 295 -21.45 -12.16 0.97
C PHE A 295 -21.03 -10.98 0.08
N LEU A 296 -21.50 -9.78 0.41
CA LEU A 296 -20.99 -8.56 -0.23
C LEU A 296 -19.64 -8.10 0.35
N GLN A 297 -19.25 -8.65 1.49
CA GLN A 297 -17.99 -8.37 2.19
C GLN A 297 -17.48 -9.63 2.89
N PRO A 298 -16.16 -9.84 2.99
CA PRO A 298 -15.58 -10.99 3.67
C PRO A 298 -16.14 -11.16 5.07
N HIS A 299 -16.44 -12.40 5.44
CA HIS A 299 -16.94 -12.71 6.77
C HIS A 299 -15.89 -12.35 7.85
N VAL A 300 -16.29 -11.52 8.82
CA VAL A 300 -15.44 -11.14 9.96
C VAL A 300 -15.96 -11.79 11.24
N LYS A 301 -15.14 -12.66 11.83
CA LYS A 301 -15.48 -13.32 13.09
C LYS A 301 -15.87 -12.31 14.18
N GLY A 302 -17.05 -12.50 14.76
CA GLY A 302 -17.58 -11.65 15.83
C GLY A 302 -18.39 -10.45 15.35
N LYS A 303 -18.49 -10.21 14.03
CA LYS A 303 -19.49 -9.30 13.46
C LYS A 303 -20.80 -10.05 13.22
N ILE A 304 -21.93 -9.35 13.40
CA ILE A 304 -23.26 -9.88 13.12
C ILE A 304 -23.52 -9.71 11.61
N PRO A 305 -23.80 -10.79 10.86
CA PRO A 305 -24.17 -10.67 9.45
C PRO A 305 -25.54 -10.00 9.32
N VAL A 306 -25.64 -9.05 8.39
CA VAL A 306 -26.91 -8.44 8.00
C VAL A 306 -27.34 -9.08 6.68
N VAL A 307 -28.51 -9.70 6.67
CA VAL A 307 -29.05 -10.39 5.50
C VAL A 307 -30.03 -9.46 4.80
N PHE A 308 -29.73 -9.12 3.55
CA PHE A 308 -30.66 -8.41 2.66
C PHE A 308 -31.38 -9.43 1.79
N ILE A 309 -32.71 -9.45 1.87
CA ILE A 309 -33.57 -10.27 1.01
C ILE A 309 -34.17 -9.32 -0.03
N HIS A 310 -33.84 -9.52 -1.30
CA HIS A 310 -34.38 -8.70 -2.39
C HIS A 310 -35.69 -9.28 -2.93
N GLY A 311 -36.44 -8.43 -3.65
CA GLY A 311 -37.71 -8.80 -4.26
C GLY A 311 -37.57 -9.43 -5.64
N LEU A 312 -38.71 -9.63 -6.29
CA LEU A 312 -38.81 -10.12 -7.67
C LEU A 312 -38.07 -9.19 -8.65
N ALA A 313 -37.41 -9.79 -9.64
CA ALA A 313 -36.64 -9.10 -10.69
C ALA A 313 -35.51 -8.19 -10.16
N SER A 314 -34.98 -8.52 -8.97
CA SER A 314 -33.69 -8.01 -8.49
C SER A 314 -32.65 -9.13 -8.60
N ASP A 315 -31.50 -8.79 -9.16
CA ASP A 315 -30.32 -9.63 -9.33
C ASP A 315 -29.08 -8.92 -8.75
N GLU A 316 -27.94 -9.61 -8.70
CA GLU A 316 -26.69 -9.08 -8.17
C GLU A 316 -26.28 -7.76 -8.85
N GLY A 317 -26.60 -7.61 -10.13
CA GLY A 317 -26.37 -6.40 -10.91
C GLY A 317 -27.24 -5.21 -10.48
N THR A 318 -28.41 -5.45 -9.89
CA THR A 318 -29.35 -4.40 -9.44
C THR A 318 -29.13 -3.94 -8.00
N TRP A 319 -28.26 -4.58 -7.22
CA TRP A 319 -28.07 -4.28 -5.79
C TRP A 319 -27.25 -3.01 -5.50
N PHE A 320 -26.61 -2.45 -6.54
CA PHE A 320 -25.56 -1.42 -6.43
C PHE A 320 -26.04 0.00 -6.80
#